data_AF-A0A6B8VLD5-F1
#
_entry.id   AF-A0A6B8VLD5-F1
#
_cell.length_a   1.000
_cell.length_b   1.000
_cell.length_c   1.000
_cell.angle_alpha   90.00
_cell.angle_beta   90.00
_cell.angle_gamma   90.00
#
_symmetry.space_group_name_H-M   'P 1'
#
loop_
_entity.id
_entity.type
_entity.pdbx_description
1 polymer ?
#
loop_
_entity_poly.entity_id
_entity_poly.type
_entity_poly.pdbx_seq_one_letter_code
_entity_poly.pdbx_strand_id
1 'polypeptide(L)'
;MQSATKLHPFRIWLLIAVIIGLLGIMFGAKESASTPADRLPDGFDSTAVAKHMQELPGEETSTAVAVFSFDNPAAIGQLQAVASKLGGPLIPAQSGRAAMVPLEVPDGTNAQDKDTIAELRAKATEWLPDGVSVQVTGPAAIQADLAGVFSGANFLLLAVTAAIVAILLIITYRSPFLWLIPLLMIGIADRFAGVTFTHLLSATGVVWDESTSGILSVLVFGAGTDYALLLISRYRDELHRHENRFEAMQAAWWPTAKSVIASATTVMLGMLCLLLSLVPATRGLGLACAYGIVVAAAFALLALPGALVLFGRWIFWPRVPKDGEPQHAAVWEKVGNLVRSHATAVMTASILVLIAAGTLLFGSRVGLETSEQFMDTPESISAAETLEREFQADATPANVWAKDVAATTKEIEQLGGRVMSTKEDVLLVSGPSVDELRAGLSNATVGGPEAENQDNIAAAKRDQLVVFPLLALLVTLALGFLLRSWVAPLIMVSTVILTYFSAMGLSWLVFQHVFKFSAIAETTPLYAFVFLVALGVDYNIFLITRAKEEATHVGTREGILKALSSTGGVITSAGILLASVFAALGVLPLIALAQMGVVIFIGVLIDTLLVRTVVMPAIVMKLGDTFWK
;
A
#
# COMPACT_ATOMS: atom_id res chain seq x y z
N MET A 1 15.45 5.81 52.33
CA MET A 1 14.06 5.35 52.07
C MET A 1 13.14 6.53 51.70
N GLN A 2 13.48 7.31 50.66
CA GLN A 2 12.71 8.50 50.26
C GLN A 2 12.62 8.68 48.71
N SER A 3 12.77 7.61 47.93
CA SER A 3 12.64 7.66 46.45
C SER A 3 11.41 6.94 45.89
N ALA A 4 10.49 6.50 46.75
CA ALA A 4 9.18 6.06 46.30
C ALA A 4 8.29 7.29 46.09
N THR A 5 7.54 7.31 44.98
CA THR A 5 6.42 8.23 44.67
C THR A 5 6.72 9.68 44.25
N LYS A 6 7.68 9.92 43.36
CA LYS A 6 7.43 10.89 42.27
C LYS A 6 7.26 10.09 40.98
N LEU A 7 6.02 9.94 40.50
CA LEU A 7 5.79 9.41 39.17
C LEU A 7 6.47 10.38 38.18
N HIS A 8 7.61 9.97 37.64
CA HIS A 8 8.26 10.70 36.56
C HIS A 8 7.25 10.85 35.41
N PRO A 9 7.18 12.02 34.75
CA PRO A 9 6.18 12.31 33.72
C PRO A 9 6.02 11.15 32.74
N PHE A 10 7.12 10.57 32.23
CA PHE A 10 7.11 9.46 31.28
C PHE A 10 6.25 8.24 31.69
N ARG A 11 6.11 7.95 32.98
CA ARG A 11 5.24 6.85 33.46
C ARG A 11 3.76 7.19 33.34
N ILE A 12 3.41 8.47 33.53
CA ILE A 12 2.04 8.96 33.37
C ILE A 12 1.67 8.95 31.89
N TRP A 13 2.55 9.44 31.02
CA TRP A 13 2.35 9.39 29.56
C TRP A 13 2.15 7.96 29.05
N LEU A 14 2.95 7.00 29.53
CA LEU A 14 2.76 5.59 29.21
C LEU A 14 1.39 5.07 29.65
N LEU A 15 1.00 5.29 30.91
CA LEU A 15 -0.28 4.81 31.42
C LEU A 15 -1.45 5.40 30.61
N ILE A 16 -1.42 6.70 30.34
CA ILE A 16 -2.44 7.37 29.52
C ILE A 16 -2.48 6.78 28.11
N ALA A 17 -1.34 6.65 27.44
CA ALA A 17 -1.29 6.13 26.07
C ALA A 17 -1.75 4.67 25.98
N VAL A 18 -1.38 3.82 26.95
CA VAL A 18 -1.84 2.42 27.00
C VAL A 18 -3.34 2.35 27.28
N ILE A 19 -3.86 3.15 28.22
CA ILE A 19 -5.29 3.18 28.51
C ILE A 19 -6.08 3.66 27.28
N ILE A 20 -5.66 4.75 26.63
CA ILE A 20 -6.30 5.24 25.41
C ILE A 20 -6.21 4.20 24.29
N GLY A 21 -5.06 3.57 24.12
CA GLY A 21 -4.85 2.49 23.15
C GLY A 21 -5.82 1.34 23.35
N LEU A 22 -5.90 0.81 24.59
CA LEU A 22 -6.78 -0.29 24.93
C LEU A 22 -8.26 0.08 24.81
N LEU A 23 -8.65 1.27 25.30
CA LEU A 23 -10.03 1.76 25.16
C LEU A 23 -10.44 1.90 23.71
N GLY A 24 -9.57 2.45 22.86
CA GLY A 24 -9.84 2.58 21.42
C GLY A 24 -10.04 1.24 20.73
N ILE A 25 -9.24 0.22 21.08
CA ILE A 25 -9.36 -1.14 20.53
C ILE A 25 -10.69 -1.79 20.92
N MET A 26 -11.20 -1.52 22.13
CA MET A 26 -12.46 -2.11 22.62
C MET A 26 -13.71 -1.67 21.85
N PHE A 27 -13.67 -0.56 21.10
CA PHE A 27 -14.83 -0.08 20.34
C PHE A 27 -15.15 -0.92 19.10
N GLY A 28 -14.24 -1.82 18.69
CA GLY A 28 -14.40 -2.63 17.48
C GLY A 28 -14.27 -1.78 16.20
N ALA A 29 -13.79 -2.40 15.12
CA ALA A 29 -13.75 -1.74 13.82
C ALA A 29 -15.17 -1.64 13.24
N LYS A 30 -15.48 -0.53 12.58
CA LYS A 30 -16.72 -0.39 11.83
C LYS A 30 -16.57 -1.06 10.46
N GLU A 31 -17.60 -1.78 10.03
CA GLU A 31 -17.65 -2.38 8.70
C GLU A 31 -17.61 -1.30 7.62
N SER A 32 -16.91 -1.60 6.52
CA SER A 32 -16.93 -0.71 5.37
C SER A 32 -18.29 -0.80 4.68
N ALA A 33 -18.86 0.36 4.36
CA ALA A 33 -20.04 0.49 3.51
C ALA A 33 -19.65 0.77 2.05
N SER A 34 -18.39 0.52 1.65
CA SER A 34 -17.91 0.77 0.29
C SER A 34 -18.64 -0.10 -0.70
N THR A 35 -19.15 0.52 -1.75
CA THR A 35 -19.75 -0.16 -2.89
C THR A 35 -18.74 -0.31 -4.03
N PRO A 36 -19.00 -1.16 -5.04
CA PRO A 36 -18.13 -1.29 -6.21
C PRO A 36 -17.90 0.04 -6.94
N ALA A 37 -18.94 0.89 -7.02
CA ALA A 37 -18.84 2.20 -7.65
C ALA A 37 -17.88 3.16 -6.94
N ASP A 38 -17.61 2.97 -5.64
CA ASP A 38 -16.67 3.82 -4.89
C ASP A 38 -15.20 3.51 -5.19
N ARG A 39 -14.93 2.40 -5.89
CA ARG A 39 -13.60 2.05 -6.41
C ARG A 39 -13.34 2.64 -7.79
N LEU A 40 -14.35 3.27 -8.39
CA LEU A 40 -14.27 3.87 -9.72
C LEU A 40 -13.98 5.37 -9.65
N PRO A 41 -13.37 5.96 -10.70
CA PRO A 41 -12.97 7.35 -10.68
C PRO A 41 -14.14 8.30 -10.94
N ASP A 42 -14.27 9.32 -10.09
CA ASP A 42 -15.31 10.33 -10.27
C ASP A 42 -15.20 11.04 -11.63
N GLY A 43 -16.34 11.30 -12.26
CA GLY A 43 -16.45 12.06 -13.51
C GLY A 43 -16.31 11.24 -14.80
N PHE A 44 -16.30 9.91 -14.71
CA PHE A 44 -16.26 9.00 -15.84
C PHE A 44 -17.59 8.29 -16.11
N ASP A 45 -17.82 7.90 -17.37
CA ASP A 45 -19.05 7.23 -17.81
C ASP A 45 -19.28 5.92 -17.08
N SER A 46 -18.25 5.11 -16.88
CA SER A 46 -18.36 3.83 -16.17
C SER A 46 -18.86 4.00 -14.74
N THR A 47 -18.44 5.07 -14.06
CA THR A 47 -18.88 5.40 -12.70
C THR A 47 -20.33 5.87 -12.68
N ALA A 48 -20.76 6.63 -13.68
CA ALA A 48 -22.15 7.05 -13.81
C ALA A 48 -23.07 5.83 -14.01
N VAL A 49 -22.67 4.90 -14.87
CA VAL A 49 -23.40 3.64 -15.09
C VAL A 49 -23.44 2.80 -13.82
N ALA A 50 -22.31 2.62 -13.13
CA ALA A 50 -22.24 1.83 -11.90
C ALA A 50 -23.10 2.41 -10.77
N LYS A 51 -23.10 3.74 -10.59
CA LYS A 51 -23.97 4.42 -9.60
C LYS A 51 -25.45 4.31 -9.97
N HIS A 52 -25.79 4.52 -11.24
CA HIS A 52 -27.16 4.37 -11.71
C HIS A 52 -27.68 2.94 -11.48
N MET A 53 -26.85 1.93 -11.74
CA MET A 53 -27.20 0.52 -11.49
C MET A 53 -27.49 0.22 -10.01
N GLN A 54 -26.88 0.97 -9.07
CA GLN A 54 -27.18 0.87 -7.64
C GLN A 54 -28.50 1.55 -7.24
N GLU A 55 -28.94 2.56 -8.00
CA GLU A 55 -30.17 3.30 -7.73
C GLU A 55 -31.44 2.62 -8.30
N LEU A 56 -31.29 1.64 -9.19
CA LEU A 56 -32.40 0.95 -9.85
C LEU A 56 -33.30 0.22 -8.84
N PRO A 57 -34.63 0.40 -8.89
CA PRO A 57 -35.57 -0.26 -7.98
C PRO A 57 -35.67 -1.77 -8.26
N GLY A 58 -35.28 -2.57 -7.27
CA GLY A 58 -35.34 -4.04 -7.26
C GLY A 58 -34.72 -4.56 -5.96
N GLU A 59 -34.81 -5.86 -5.67
CA GLU A 59 -33.81 -6.44 -4.76
C GLU A 59 -32.45 -6.16 -5.42
N GLU A 60 -31.54 -5.44 -4.74
CA GLU A 60 -30.18 -5.28 -5.22
C GLU A 60 -29.65 -6.70 -5.39
N THR A 61 -29.34 -7.09 -6.62
CA THR A 61 -28.90 -8.45 -6.95
C THR A 61 -27.76 -8.37 -7.95
N SER A 62 -26.63 -8.98 -7.62
CA SER A 62 -25.53 -9.20 -8.53
C SER A 62 -25.65 -10.57 -9.19
N THR A 63 -25.13 -10.64 -10.41
CA THR A 63 -25.16 -11.85 -11.21
C THR A 63 -24.04 -12.79 -10.77
N ALA A 64 -24.40 -14.02 -10.42
CA ALA A 64 -23.49 -15.16 -10.40
C ALA A 64 -23.81 -16.08 -11.58
N VAL A 65 -22.80 -16.78 -12.10
CA VAL A 65 -22.98 -17.74 -13.19
C VAL A 65 -22.36 -19.05 -12.76
N ALA A 66 -23.18 -20.09 -12.61
CA ALA A 66 -22.69 -21.44 -12.40
C ALA A 66 -22.37 -22.08 -13.75
N VAL A 67 -21.11 -22.40 -13.99
CA VAL A 67 -20.59 -23.05 -15.20
C VAL A 67 -20.37 -24.53 -14.90
N PHE A 68 -21.08 -25.39 -15.63
CA PHE A 68 -20.97 -26.83 -15.56
C PHE A 68 -20.13 -27.35 -16.73
N SER A 69 -19.17 -28.22 -16.45
CA SER A 69 -18.31 -28.85 -17.45
C SER A 69 -18.45 -30.37 -17.37
N PHE A 70 -18.62 -31.02 -18.53
CA PHE A 70 -18.88 -32.46 -18.63
C PHE A 70 -18.43 -33.05 -19.97
N ASP A 71 -17.92 -34.28 -19.93
CA ASP A 71 -17.48 -34.99 -21.15
C ASP A 71 -18.65 -35.68 -21.90
N ASN A 72 -19.72 -36.03 -21.18
CA ASN A 72 -20.86 -36.76 -21.73
C ASN A 72 -22.10 -35.86 -21.86
N PRO A 73 -22.57 -35.58 -23.10
CA PRO A 73 -23.77 -34.75 -23.34
C PRO A 73 -25.06 -35.28 -22.69
N ALA A 74 -25.11 -36.56 -22.32
CA ALA A 74 -26.25 -37.13 -21.60
C ALA A 74 -26.48 -36.50 -20.21
N ALA A 75 -25.46 -35.82 -19.65
CA ALA A 75 -25.56 -35.12 -18.38
C ALA A 75 -26.52 -33.92 -18.40
N ILE A 76 -26.78 -33.32 -19.58
CA ILE A 76 -27.62 -32.12 -19.73
C ILE A 76 -29.03 -32.34 -19.16
N GLY A 77 -29.62 -33.52 -19.37
CA GLY A 77 -30.95 -33.83 -18.84
C GLY A 77 -31.00 -33.88 -17.31
N GLN A 78 -29.93 -34.31 -16.67
CA GLN A 78 -29.80 -34.32 -15.20
C GLN A 78 -29.53 -32.92 -14.66
N LEU A 79 -28.72 -32.13 -15.39
CA LEU A 79 -28.40 -30.74 -15.06
C LEU A 79 -29.62 -29.81 -15.12
N GLN A 80 -30.64 -30.13 -15.92
CA GLN A 80 -31.88 -29.35 -15.95
C GLN A 80 -32.56 -29.30 -14.57
N ALA A 81 -32.55 -30.42 -13.84
CA ALA A 81 -33.11 -30.51 -12.50
C ALA A 81 -32.25 -29.75 -11.47
N VAL A 82 -30.93 -29.75 -11.64
CA VAL A 82 -29.99 -29.01 -10.79
C VAL A 82 -30.13 -27.50 -11.01
N ALA A 83 -30.19 -27.05 -12.27
CA ALA A 83 -30.41 -25.65 -12.63
C ALA A 83 -31.71 -25.10 -12.03
N SER A 84 -32.79 -25.88 -12.12
CA SER A 84 -34.08 -25.51 -11.53
C SER A 84 -34.02 -25.39 -9.99
N LYS A 85 -33.20 -26.21 -9.32
CA LYS A 85 -32.97 -26.10 -7.86
C LYS A 85 -32.10 -24.91 -7.48
N LEU A 86 -31.13 -24.56 -8.32
CA LEU A 86 -30.29 -23.38 -8.12
C LEU A 86 -31.07 -22.07 -8.38
N GLY A 87 -32.15 -22.13 -9.15
CA GLY A 87 -33.05 -21.00 -9.38
C GLY A 87 -32.86 -20.30 -10.73
N GLY A 88 -32.18 -20.93 -11.70
CA GLY A 88 -31.92 -20.35 -13.01
C GLY A 88 -32.16 -21.31 -14.18
N PRO A 89 -32.30 -20.79 -15.42
CA PRO A 89 -32.42 -21.63 -16.61
C PRO A 89 -31.08 -22.26 -17.01
N LEU A 90 -31.11 -23.53 -17.44
CA LEU A 90 -29.92 -24.19 -18.01
C LEU A 90 -29.73 -23.74 -19.46
N ILE A 91 -28.54 -23.20 -19.77
CA ILE A 91 -28.16 -22.78 -21.12
C ILE A 91 -26.97 -23.66 -21.58
N PRO A 92 -27.18 -24.62 -22.49
CA PRO A 92 -26.10 -25.47 -22.98
C PRO A 92 -25.18 -24.72 -23.96
N ALA A 93 -23.87 -25.01 -23.90
CA ALA A 93 -22.89 -24.50 -24.84
C ALA A 93 -23.07 -25.13 -26.23
N GLN A 94 -22.68 -24.42 -27.28
CA GLN A 94 -22.68 -24.96 -28.65
C GLN A 94 -21.74 -26.17 -28.80
N SER A 95 -20.70 -26.25 -27.96
CA SER A 95 -19.77 -27.38 -27.92
C SER A 95 -20.38 -28.68 -27.41
N GLY A 96 -21.51 -28.61 -26.68
CA GLY A 96 -22.15 -29.75 -26.03
C GLY A 96 -21.37 -30.35 -24.85
N ARG A 97 -20.32 -29.67 -24.36
CA ARG A 97 -19.47 -30.11 -23.23
C ARG A 97 -19.55 -29.20 -22.01
N ALA A 98 -20.32 -28.13 -22.11
CA ALA A 98 -20.54 -27.20 -21.01
C ALA A 98 -22.00 -26.73 -20.99
N ALA A 99 -22.46 -26.30 -19.83
CA ALA A 99 -23.74 -25.63 -19.63
C ALA A 99 -23.58 -24.53 -18.59
N MET A 100 -24.33 -23.43 -18.69
CA MET A 100 -24.32 -22.37 -17.69
C MET A 100 -25.71 -22.15 -17.09
N VAL A 101 -25.73 -21.66 -15.85
CA VAL A 101 -26.94 -21.22 -15.16
C VAL A 101 -26.67 -19.84 -14.58
N PRO A 102 -27.28 -18.77 -15.14
CA PRO A 102 -27.23 -17.45 -14.54
C PRO A 102 -28.13 -17.42 -13.30
N LEU A 103 -27.64 -16.80 -12.24
CA LEU A 103 -28.25 -16.74 -10.93
C LEU A 103 -28.22 -15.31 -10.42
N GLU A 104 -29.34 -14.85 -9.89
CA GLU A 104 -29.42 -13.58 -9.17
C GLU A 104 -29.12 -13.86 -7.70
N VAL A 105 -28.09 -13.19 -7.18
CA VAL A 105 -27.67 -13.28 -5.79
C VAL A 105 -27.94 -11.93 -5.15
N PRO A 106 -28.56 -11.84 -3.96
CA PRO A 106 -28.72 -10.57 -3.27
C PRO A 106 -27.38 -9.86 -3.12
N ASP A 107 -27.31 -8.59 -3.52
CA ASP A 107 -26.18 -7.71 -3.26
C ASP A 107 -26.10 -7.51 -1.75
N GLY A 108 -24.98 -7.93 -1.17
CA GLY A 108 -24.67 -7.75 0.23
C GLY A 108 -23.41 -6.91 0.42
N THR A 109 -22.99 -6.80 1.68
CA THR A 109 -21.63 -6.34 1.96
C THR A 109 -20.61 -7.39 1.49
N ASN A 110 -19.34 -6.99 1.30
CA ASN A 110 -18.24 -7.90 0.92
C ASN A 110 -18.20 -9.21 1.74
N ALA A 111 -18.61 -9.17 3.02
CA ALA A 111 -18.68 -10.34 3.89
C ALA A 111 -19.92 -11.23 3.61
N GLN A 112 -21.08 -10.62 3.35
CA GLN A 112 -22.31 -11.34 3.03
C GLN A 112 -22.23 -12.02 1.65
N ASP A 113 -21.63 -11.34 0.67
CA ASP A 113 -21.41 -11.90 -0.67
C ASP A 113 -20.52 -13.14 -0.60
N LYS A 114 -19.44 -13.08 0.19
CA LYS A 114 -18.54 -14.20 0.40
C LYS A 114 -19.25 -15.44 0.93
N ASP A 115 -20.05 -15.28 1.99
CA ASP A 115 -20.75 -16.40 2.61
C ASP A 115 -21.85 -16.94 1.69
N THR A 116 -22.57 -16.06 0.98
CA THR A 116 -23.64 -16.44 0.04
C THR A 116 -23.10 -17.22 -1.15
N ILE A 117 -22.00 -16.76 -1.76
CA ILE A 117 -21.33 -17.47 -2.86
C ILE A 117 -20.72 -18.79 -2.37
N ALA A 118 -20.16 -18.83 -1.16
CA ALA A 118 -19.66 -20.08 -0.58
C ALA A 118 -20.77 -21.12 -0.40
N GLU A 119 -21.96 -20.71 0.09
CA GLU A 119 -23.13 -21.56 0.15
C GLU A 119 -23.60 -22.01 -1.24
N LEU A 120 -23.59 -21.10 -2.21
CA LEU A 120 -23.99 -21.39 -3.58
C LEU A 120 -23.08 -22.45 -4.20
N ARG A 121 -21.76 -22.30 -4.05
CA ARG A 121 -20.75 -23.29 -4.48
C ARG A 121 -20.97 -24.65 -3.81
N ALA A 122 -21.24 -24.65 -2.49
CA ALA A 122 -21.49 -25.88 -1.75
C ALA A 122 -22.76 -26.61 -2.24
N LYS A 123 -23.88 -25.88 -2.40
CA LYS A 123 -25.14 -26.44 -2.92
C LYS A 123 -25.00 -26.94 -4.35
N ALA A 124 -24.34 -26.16 -5.21
CA ALA A 124 -24.06 -26.55 -6.58
C ALA A 124 -23.25 -27.85 -6.63
N THR A 125 -22.24 -27.99 -5.75
CA THR A 125 -21.41 -29.20 -5.67
C THR A 125 -22.18 -30.41 -5.12
N GLU A 126 -23.04 -30.20 -4.13
CA GLU A 126 -23.84 -31.28 -3.51
C GLU A 126 -24.85 -31.90 -4.48
N TRP A 127 -25.37 -31.10 -5.43
CA TRP A 127 -26.39 -31.55 -6.38
C TRP A 127 -25.81 -32.05 -7.71
N LEU A 128 -24.48 -32.16 -7.83
CA LEU A 128 -23.81 -32.62 -9.04
C LEU A 128 -24.08 -34.11 -9.33
N PRO A 129 -24.34 -34.47 -10.60
CA PRO A 129 -24.23 -35.85 -11.07
C PRO A 129 -22.77 -36.31 -11.19
N ASP A 130 -22.55 -37.62 -11.14
CA ASP A 130 -21.21 -38.22 -11.32
C ASP A 130 -20.59 -37.82 -12.68
N GLY A 131 -19.35 -37.34 -12.65
CA GLY A 131 -18.59 -36.97 -13.85
C GLY A 131 -18.87 -35.56 -14.39
N VAL A 132 -19.55 -34.71 -13.61
CA VAL A 132 -19.74 -33.29 -13.91
C VAL A 132 -19.00 -32.44 -12.88
N SER A 133 -18.33 -31.37 -13.30
CA SER A 133 -17.80 -30.34 -12.41
C SER A 133 -18.64 -29.07 -12.51
N VAL A 134 -18.76 -28.33 -11.41
CA VAL A 134 -19.36 -26.99 -11.38
C VAL A 134 -18.36 -25.99 -10.83
N GLN A 135 -18.37 -24.79 -11.40
CA GLN A 135 -17.65 -23.65 -10.88
C GLN A 135 -18.54 -22.42 -10.94
N VAL A 136 -18.35 -21.45 -10.05
CA VAL A 136 -19.17 -20.24 -9.99
C VAL A 136 -18.33 -19.00 -10.32
N THR A 137 -18.76 -18.27 -11.34
CA THR A 137 -18.18 -16.99 -11.80
C THR A 137 -19.23 -15.86 -11.77
N GLY A 138 -18.93 -14.72 -12.39
CA GLY A 138 -19.74 -13.52 -12.43
C GLY A 138 -19.29 -12.47 -11.38
N PRO A 139 -19.78 -11.22 -11.50
CA PRO A 139 -19.39 -10.13 -10.61
C PRO A 139 -19.53 -10.44 -9.12
N ALA A 140 -20.59 -11.15 -8.70
CA ALA A 140 -20.78 -11.55 -7.30
C ALA A 140 -19.67 -12.51 -6.82
N ALA A 141 -19.33 -13.52 -7.65
CA ALA A 141 -18.33 -14.53 -7.29
C ALA A 141 -16.90 -13.96 -7.28
N ILE A 142 -16.59 -13.05 -8.21
CA ILE A 142 -15.29 -12.37 -8.24
C ILE A 142 -15.12 -11.48 -6.99
N GLN A 143 -16.16 -10.75 -6.59
CA GLN A 143 -16.13 -9.94 -5.37
C GLN A 143 -16.02 -10.80 -4.10
N ALA A 144 -16.77 -11.90 -4.01
CA ALA A 144 -16.68 -12.86 -2.93
C ALA A 144 -15.27 -13.45 -2.79
N ASP A 145 -14.61 -13.79 -3.91
CA ASP A 145 -13.23 -14.29 -3.91
C ASP A 145 -12.25 -13.20 -3.50
N LEU A 146 -12.42 -11.96 -3.96
CA LEU A 146 -11.61 -10.83 -3.55
C LEU A 146 -11.72 -10.57 -2.03
N ALA A 147 -12.92 -10.58 -1.47
CA ALA A 147 -13.15 -10.46 -0.03
C ALA A 147 -12.58 -11.66 0.74
N GLY A 148 -12.74 -12.87 0.18
CA GLY A 148 -12.20 -14.11 0.72
C GLY A 148 -10.67 -14.10 0.83
N VAL A 149 -9.99 -13.50 -0.14
CA VAL A 149 -8.53 -13.35 -0.18
C VAL A 149 -8.00 -12.51 0.99
N PHE A 150 -8.74 -11.49 1.45
CA PHE A 150 -8.35 -10.70 2.63
C PHE A 150 -8.70 -11.37 3.97
N SER A 151 -9.61 -12.35 3.96
CA SER A 151 -10.05 -13.06 5.17
C SER A 151 -8.89 -13.84 5.80
N GLY A 152 -8.46 -13.44 6.99
CA GLY A 152 -7.32 -14.04 7.69
C GLY A 152 -5.95 -13.54 7.22
N ALA A 153 -5.86 -12.94 6.03
CA ALA A 153 -4.62 -12.37 5.49
C ALA A 153 -4.11 -11.19 6.35
N ASN A 154 -5.00 -10.40 6.96
CA ASN A 154 -4.60 -9.33 7.88
C ASN A 154 -3.85 -9.84 9.12
N PHE A 155 -4.21 -11.02 9.63
CA PHE A 155 -3.47 -11.64 10.75
C PHE A 155 -2.12 -12.16 10.28
N LEU A 156 -2.06 -12.80 9.11
CA LEU A 156 -0.83 -13.29 8.52
C LEU A 156 0.14 -12.13 8.21
N LEU A 157 -0.35 -11.05 7.61
CA LEU A 157 0.40 -9.82 7.33
C LEU A 157 1.00 -9.25 8.61
N LEU A 158 0.22 -9.10 9.68
CA LEU A 158 0.71 -8.64 10.98
C LEU A 158 1.79 -9.58 11.53
N ALA A 159 1.55 -10.89 11.51
CA ALA A 159 2.47 -11.88 12.05
C ALA A 159 3.81 -11.87 11.29
N VAL A 160 3.78 -11.84 9.96
CA VAL A 160 4.99 -11.78 9.12
C VAL A 160 5.72 -10.45 9.34
N THR A 161 5.00 -9.33 9.33
CA THR A 161 5.60 -8.01 9.56
C THR A 161 6.27 -7.93 10.94
N ALA A 162 5.58 -8.41 11.98
CA ALA A 162 6.10 -8.46 13.33
C ALA A 162 7.33 -9.37 13.45
N ALA A 163 7.33 -10.52 12.77
CA ALA A 163 8.47 -11.43 12.74
C ALA A 163 9.69 -10.81 12.05
N ILE A 164 9.50 -10.17 10.88
CA ILE A 164 10.55 -9.47 10.14
C ILE A 164 11.19 -8.41 11.03
N VAL A 165 10.37 -7.55 11.64
CA VAL A 165 10.86 -6.50 12.53
C VAL A 165 11.53 -7.07 13.77
N ALA A 166 10.97 -8.09 14.41
CA ALA A 166 11.59 -8.74 15.56
C ALA A 166 13.00 -9.24 15.22
N ILE A 167 13.15 -9.96 14.09
CA ILE A 167 14.45 -10.46 13.61
C ILE A 167 15.41 -9.30 13.36
N LEU A 168 14.98 -8.25 12.66
CA LEU A 168 15.83 -7.11 12.34
C LEU A 168 16.23 -6.30 13.58
N LEU A 169 15.34 -6.14 14.57
CA LEU A 169 15.65 -5.50 15.84
C LEU A 169 16.65 -6.33 16.66
N ILE A 170 16.49 -7.66 16.68
CA ILE A 170 17.44 -8.58 17.31
C ILE A 170 18.83 -8.44 16.66
N ILE A 171 18.89 -8.41 15.32
CA ILE A 171 20.16 -8.27 14.59
C ILE A 171 20.79 -6.89 14.84
N THR A 172 20.00 -5.83 14.77
CA THR A 172 20.46 -4.43 14.87
C THR A 172 21.01 -4.12 16.27
N TYR A 173 20.27 -4.48 17.32
CA TYR A 173 20.68 -4.18 18.70
C TYR A 173 21.45 -5.31 19.37
N ARG A 174 21.47 -6.51 18.78
CA ARG A 174 22.07 -7.72 19.37
C ARG A 174 21.52 -8.02 20.77
N SER A 175 20.29 -7.58 21.07
CA SER A 175 19.60 -7.84 22.34
C SER A 175 18.40 -8.74 22.09
N PRO A 176 18.27 -9.86 22.82
CA PRO A 176 17.15 -10.79 22.68
C PRO A 176 15.87 -10.30 23.38
N PHE A 177 15.92 -9.21 24.15
CA PHE A 177 14.78 -8.70 24.92
C PHE A 177 14.28 -7.34 24.44
N LEU A 178 15.18 -6.51 23.89
CA LEU A 178 14.86 -5.12 23.54
C LEU A 178 13.75 -5.02 22.51
N TRP A 179 13.69 -5.94 21.55
CA TRP A 179 12.71 -5.92 20.46
C TRP A 179 11.26 -6.01 20.95
N LEU A 180 11.00 -6.65 22.10
CA LEU A 180 9.65 -6.87 22.60
C LEU A 180 8.94 -5.56 22.96
N ILE A 181 9.66 -4.57 23.51
CA ILE A 181 9.08 -3.30 23.94
C ILE A 181 8.58 -2.44 22.78
N PRO A 182 9.41 -2.05 21.79
CA PRO A 182 8.94 -1.27 20.65
C PRO A 182 7.88 -2.06 19.87
N LEU A 183 8.05 -3.37 19.65
CA LEU A 183 7.07 -4.17 18.94
C LEU A 183 5.70 -4.17 19.62
N LEU A 184 5.67 -4.29 20.96
CA LEU A 184 4.42 -4.23 21.72
C LEU A 184 3.78 -2.84 21.61
N MET A 185 4.54 -1.77 21.77
CA MET A 185 4.00 -0.40 21.70
C MET A 185 3.48 -0.07 20.30
N ILE A 186 4.19 -0.48 19.26
CA ILE A 186 3.81 -0.26 17.87
C ILE A 186 2.64 -1.17 17.49
N GLY A 187 2.59 -2.41 17.98
CA GLY A 187 1.44 -3.29 17.80
C GLY A 187 0.16 -2.73 18.43
N ILE A 188 0.26 -2.10 19.61
CA ILE A 188 -0.88 -1.38 20.22
C ILE A 188 -1.26 -0.17 19.35
N ALA A 189 -0.28 0.59 18.86
CA ALA A 189 -0.52 1.73 17.98
C ALA A 189 -1.20 1.32 16.66
N ASP A 190 -0.75 0.22 16.04
CA ASP A 190 -1.32 -0.38 14.84
C ASP A 190 -2.78 -0.79 15.06
N ARG A 191 -3.06 -1.56 16.12
CA ARG A 191 -4.44 -1.97 16.44
C ARG A 191 -5.33 -0.79 16.75
N PHE A 192 -4.82 0.19 17.50
CA PHE A 192 -5.56 1.42 17.79
C PHE A 192 -5.86 2.20 16.49
N ALA A 193 -4.86 2.41 15.63
CA ALA A 193 -5.03 3.07 14.35
C ALA A 193 -6.04 2.33 13.46
N GLY A 194 -5.89 1.01 13.32
CA GLY A 194 -6.75 0.13 12.52
C GLY A 194 -8.21 0.10 12.96
N VAL A 195 -8.50 0.33 14.24
CA VAL A 195 -9.89 0.48 14.71
C VAL A 195 -10.38 1.91 14.53
N THR A 196 -9.62 2.88 15.02
CA THR A 196 -10.10 4.27 15.11
C THR A 196 -10.19 4.99 13.76
N PHE A 197 -9.39 4.59 12.75
CA PHE A 197 -9.52 5.16 11.41
C PHE A 197 -10.88 4.84 10.78
N THR A 198 -11.43 3.64 11.02
CA THR A 198 -12.75 3.25 10.47
C THR A 198 -13.86 4.15 10.99
N HIS A 199 -13.77 4.55 12.27
CA HIS A 199 -14.69 5.51 12.89
C HIS A 199 -14.49 6.92 12.36
N LEU A 200 -13.23 7.33 12.17
CA LEU A 200 -12.89 8.64 11.60
C LEU A 200 -13.47 8.79 10.19
N LEU A 201 -13.17 7.83 9.30
CA LEU A 201 -13.61 7.87 7.91
C LEU A 201 -15.13 7.74 7.78
N SER A 202 -15.74 6.88 8.62
CA SER A 202 -17.19 6.81 8.76
C SER A 202 -17.83 8.15 9.14
N ALA A 203 -17.21 8.89 10.07
CA ALA A 203 -17.74 10.17 10.54
C ALA A 203 -17.57 11.28 9.50
N THR A 204 -16.53 11.19 8.65
CA THR A 204 -16.30 12.15 7.57
C THR A 204 -16.98 11.77 6.26
N GLY A 205 -17.64 10.61 6.18
CA GLY A 205 -18.27 10.11 4.96
C GLY A 205 -17.27 9.76 3.85
N VAL A 206 -16.01 9.53 4.21
CA VAL A 206 -14.96 9.14 3.24
C VAL A 206 -15.00 7.62 3.10
N VAL A 207 -14.97 7.12 1.87
CA VAL A 207 -15.03 5.68 1.58
C VAL A 207 -13.65 5.04 1.76
N TRP A 208 -13.60 3.79 2.26
CA TRP A 208 -12.40 2.97 2.36
C TRP A 208 -12.72 1.50 2.09
N ASP A 209 -11.69 0.69 1.86
CA ASP A 209 -11.81 -0.74 1.58
C ASP A 209 -10.88 -1.57 2.48
N GLU A 210 -10.85 -2.89 2.27
CA GLU A 210 -9.99 -3.82 3.00
C GLU A 210 -8.49 -3.56 2.73
N SER A 211 -8.14 -3.13 1.52
CA SER A 211 -6.75 -2.81 1.16
C SER A 211 -6.21 -1.64 1.99
N THR A 212 -7.06 -0.65 2.30
CA THR A 212 -6.74 0.50 3.15
C THR A 212 -6.21 0.07 4.52
N SER A 213 -6.85 -0.92 5.15
CA SER A 213 -6.44 -1.44 6.47
C SER A 213 -5.08 -2.14 6.41
N GLY A 214 -4.85 -2.97 5.37
CA GLY A 214 -3.58 -3.66 5.16
C GLY A 214 -2.40 -2.70 4.95
N ILE A 215 -2.58 -1.71 4.07
CA ILE A 215 -1.55 -0.70 3.77
C ILE A 215 -1.29 0.20 4.98
N LEU A 216 -2.35 0.65 5.67
CA LEU A 216 -2.24 1.40 6.92
C LEU A 216 -1.39 0.65 7.95
N SER A 217 -1.65 -0.65 8.12
CA SER A 217 -0.94 -1.47 9.10
C SER A 217 0.55 -1.53 8.82
N VAL A 218 0.93 -1.81 7.57
CA VAL A 218 2.34 -1.84 7.15
C VAL A 218 3.02 -0.49 7.33
N LEU A 219 2.33 0.60 7.00
CA LEU A 219 2.85 1.95 7.18
C LEU A 219 3.08 2.29 8.66
N VAL A 220 2.07 2.06 9.51
CA VAL A 220 2.16 2.33 10.96
C VAL A 220 3.26 1.49 11.60
N PHE A 221 3.38 0.24 11.19
CA PHE A 221 4.43 -0.65 11.69
C PHE A 221 5.82 -0.19 11.25
N GLY A 222 5.98 0.14 9.97
CA GLY A 222 7.24 0.60 9.38
C GLY A 222 7.70 1.92 9.98
N ALA A 223 6.86 2.97 9.89
CA ALA A 223 7.17 4.29 10.42
C ALA A 223 7.28 4.30 11.95
N GLY A 224 6.38 3.61 12.66
CA GLY A 224 6.41 3.49 14.11
C GLY A 224 7.69 2.81 14.61
N THR A 225 8.15 1.76 13.90
CA THR A 225 9.42 1.10 14.23
C THR A 225 10.60 2.00 13.96
N ASP A 226 10.59 2.75 12.87
CA ASP A 226 11.64 3.72 12.58
C ASP A 226 11.75 4.81 13.66
N TYR A 227 10.62 5.41 14.04
CA TYR A 227 10.58 6.38 15.13
C TYR A 227 11.08 5.79 16.46
N ALA A 228 10.76 4.52 16.71
CA ALA A 228 11.27 3.79 17.87
C ALA A 228 12.79 3.59 17.80
N LEU A 229 13.34 3.19 16.64
CA LEU A 229 14.77 3.00 16.43
C LEU A 229 15.56 4.29 16.73
N LEU A 230 15.06 5.42 16.24
CA LEU A 230 15.69 6.73 16.43
C LEU A 230 15.73 7.13 17.91
N LEU A 231 14.61 6.96 18.62
CA LEU A 231 14.55 7.22 20.05
C LEU A 231 15.45 6.27 20.83
N ILE A 232 15.41 4.97 20.53
CA ILE A 232 16.23 3.96 21.21
C ILE A 232 17.71 4.21 20.98
N SER A 233 18.11 4.57 19.75
CA SER A 233 19.50 4.89 19.43
C SER A 233 19.97 6.09 20.25
N ARG A 234 19.22 7.21 20.24
CA ARG A 234 19.60 8.40 21.01
C ARG A 234 19.58 8.15 22.51
N TYR A 235 18.58 7.43 23.02
CA TYR A 235 18.52 7.05 24.43
C TYR A 235 19.71 6.18 24.84
N ARG A 236 20.11 5.22 23.98
CA ARG A 236 21.30 4.40 24.19
C ARG A 236 22.58 5.24 24.21
N ASP A 237 22.70 6.24 23.34
CA ASP A 237 23.85 7.15 23.35
C ASP A 237 23.90 7.98 24.64
N GLU A 238 22.76 8.53 25.09
CA GLU A 238 22.70 9.31 26.34
C GLU A 238 22.91 8.46 27.60
N LEU A 239 22.64 7.15 27.57
CA LEU A 239 22.98 6.24 28.67
C LEU A 239 24.49 6.08 28.89
N HIS A 240 25.32 6.44 27.90
CA HIS A 240 26.77 6.53 28.09
C HIS A 240 27.19 7.86 28.74
N ARG A 241 26.34 8.89 28.75
CA ARG A 241 26.68 10.22 29.31
C ARG A 241 26.03 10.51 30.66
N HIS A 242 24.95 9.79 30.97
CA HIS A 242 24.16 9.99 32.18
C HIS A 242 24.05 8.68 32.96
N GLU A 243 24.27 8.72 34.28
CA GLU A 243 24.04 7.56 35.16
C GLU A 243 22.54 7.25 35.32
N ASN A 244 21.73 8.28 35.52
CA ASN A 244 20.29 8.15 35.73
C ASN A 244 19.53 7.96 34.40
N ARG A 245 18.81 6.84 34.28
CA ARG A 245 18.00 6.51 33.09
C ARG A 245 16.90 7.54 32.76
N PHE A 246 16.36 8.23 33.77
CA PHE A 246 15.32 9.23 33.55
C PHE A 246 15.91 10.51 32.94
N GLU A 247 17.09 10.92 33.39
CA GLU A 247 17.83 12.06 32.83
C GLU A 247 18.31 11.74 31.42
N ALA A 248 18.85 10.54 31.19
CA ALA A 248 19.22 10.06 29.86
C ALA A 248 18.04 10.10 28.87
N MET A 249 16.85 9.63 29.29
CA MET A 249 15.66 9.69 28.45
C MET A 249 15.20 11.13 28.21
N GLN A 250 15.26 12.00 29.23
CA GLN A 250 14.88 13.41 29.05
C GLN A 250 15.81 14.13 28.06
N ALA A 251 17.12 13.86 28.13
CA ALA A 251 18.12 14.38 27.21
C ALA A 251 17.90 13.88 25.77
N ALA A 252 17.54 12.60 25.62
CA ALA A 252 17.26 12.00 24.31
C ALA A 252 15.91 12.44 23.71
N TRP A 253 14.87 12.61 24.54
CA TRP A 253 13.48 12.73 24.08
C TRP A 253 13.21 14.00 23.28
N TRP A 254 13.52 15.19 23.80
CA TRP A 254 13.15 16.44 23.13
C TRP A 254 13.83 16.64 21.77
N PRO A 255 15.15 16.36 21.61
CA PRO A 255 15.79 16.37 20.30
C PRO A 255 15.21 15.35 19.33
N THR A 256 14.88 14.14 19.81
CA THR A 256 14.25 13.10 18.98
C THR A 256 12.85 13.54 18.54
N ALA A 257 12.05 14.07 19.46
CA ALA A 257 10.68 14.50 19.20
C ALA A 257 10.61 15.58 18.13
N LYS A 258 11.51 16.58 18.16
CA LYS A 258 11.59 17.60 17.08
C LYS A 258 11.80 16.97 15.71
N SER A 259 12.68 15.97 15.63
CA SER A 259 13.01 15.31 14.38
C SER A 259 11.88 14.42 13.89
N VAL A 260 11.28 13.63 14.79
CA VAL A 260 10.15 12.74 14.48
C VAL A 260 8.91 13.53 14.09
N ILE A 261 8.59 14.64 14.77
CA ILE A 261 7.45 15.48 14.40
C ILE A 261 7.65 16.11 13.03
N ALA A 262 8.87 16.59 12.73
CA ALA A 262 9.17 17.16 11.42
C ALA A 262 8.97 16.12 10.30
N SER A 263 9.47 14.90 10.51
CA SER A 263 9.37 13.80 9.55
C SER A 263 7.94 13.27 9.41
N ALA A 264 7.25 13.02 10.53
CA ALA A 264 5.84 12.62 10.53
C ALA A 264 4.95 13.65 9.83
N THR A 265 5.24 14.95 9.98
CA THR A 265 4.49 16.01 9.27
C THR A 265 4.72 15.95 7.76
N THR A 266 5.96 15.71 7.30
CA THR A 266 6.23 15.58 5.86
C THR A 266 5.56 14.35 5.27
N VAL A 267 5.57 13.22 5.97
CA VAL A 267 4.88 12.01 5.53
C VAL A 267 3.37 12.23 5.51
N MET A 268 2.81 12.81 6.57
CA MET A 268 1.37 13.12 6.67
C MET A 268 0.91 14.02 5.52
N LEU A 269 1.64 15.11 5.23
CA LEU A 269 1.34 15.98 4.09
C LEU A 269 1.42 15.22 2.77
N GLY A 270 2.38 14.30 2.64
CA GLY A 270 2.50 13.48 1.44
C GLY A 270 1.33 12.53 1.23
N MET A 271 0.86 11.87 2.30
CA MET A 271 -0.34 11.03 2.23
C MET A 271 -1.61 11.84 1.95
N LEU A 272 -1.71 13.07 2.48
CA LEU A 272 -2.84 13.97 2.23
C LEU A 272 -2.92 14.42 0.75
N CYS A 273 -1.84 14.36 -0.03
CA CYS A 273 -1.91 14.62 -1.47
C CYS A 273 -2.84 13.64 -2.20
N LEU A 274 -3.02 12.42 -1.68
CA LEU A 274 -3.93 11.43 -2.25
C LEU A 274 -5.41 11.84 -2.16
N LEU A 275 -5.76 12.83 -1.33
CA LEU A 275 -7.11 13.41 -1.31
C LEU A 275 -7.51 14.06 -2.63
N LEU A 276 -6.52 14.40 -3.49
CA LEU A 276 -6.77 14.96 -4.81
C LEU A 276 -7.09 13.90 -5.86
N SER A 277 -6.98 12.60 -5.54
CA SER A 277 -7.25 11.51 -6.47
C SER A 277 -8.68 11.56 -6.98
N LEU A 278 -8.93 11.09 -8.21
CA LEU A 278 -10.28 10.90 -8.73
C LEU A 278 -10.99 9.68 -8.13
N VAL A 279 -10.23 8.72 -7.57
CA VAL A 279 -10.77 7.49 -7.00
C VAL A 279 -11.08 7.69 -5.50
N PRO A 280 -12.35 7.54 -5.06
CA PRO A 280 -12.72 7.73 -3.65
C PRO A 280 -11.95 6.85 -2.68
N ALA A 281 -11.75 5.56 -3.00
CA ALA A 281 -10.97 4.64 -2.16
C ALA A 281 -9.51 5.11 -1.96
N THR A 282 -8.89 5.72 -2.97
CA THR A 282 -7.54 6.30 -2.85
C THR A 282 -7.51 7.52 -1.91
N ARG A 283 -8.56 8.35 -1.90
CA ARG A 283 -8.70 9.45 -0.92
C ARG A 283 -8.80 8.90 0.49
N GLY A 284 -9.59 7.84 0.68
CA GLY A 284 -9.72 7.11 1.95
C GLY A 284 -8.38 6.59 2.45
N LEU A 285 -7.60 5.94 1.58
CA LEU A 285 -6.25 5.47 1.89
C LEU A 285 -5.33 6.61 2.35
N GLY A 286 -5.33 7.74 1.62
CA GLY A 286 -4.53 8.92 1.98
C GLY A 286 -4.82 9.44 3.37
N LEU A 287 -6.11 9.58 3.71
CA LEU A 287 -6.54 10.07 5.02
C LEU A 287 -6.26 9.05 6.14
N ALA A 288 -6.50 7.76 5.88
CA ALA A 288 -6.19 6.68 6.82
C ALA A 288 -4.70 6.65 7.16
N CYS A 289 -3.84 6.67 6.14
CA CYS A 289 -2.39 6.65 6.31
C CYS A 289 -1.87 7.92 7.00
N ALA A 290 -2.39 9.11 6.66
CA ALA A 290 -2.05 10.35 7.34
C ALA A 290 -2.38 10.27 8.84
N TYR A 291 -3.57 9.76 9.19
CA TYR A 291 -3.97 9.50 10.57
C TYR A 291 -3.07 8.47 11.25
N GLY A 292 -2.77 7.36 10.58
CA GLY A 292 -1.88 6.31 11.07
C GLY A 292 -0.50 6.82 11.45
N ILE A 293 0.10 7.70 10.64
CA ILE A 293 1.40 8.31 10.94
C ILE A 293 1.34 9.18 12.20
N VAL A 294 0.28 9.95 12.39
CA VAL A 294 0.08 10.74 13.62
C VAL A 294 -0.02 9.84 14.84
N VAL A 295 -0.79 8.74 14.74
CA VAL A 295 -0.89 7.73 15.82
C VAL A 295 0.47 7.09 16.10
N ALA A 296 1.20 6.65 15.06
CA ALA A 296 2.51 6.04 15.18
C ALA A 296 3.51 6.98 15.89
N ALA A 297 3.57 8.24 15.46
CA ALA A 297 4.42 9.26 16.08
C ALA A 297 4.02 9.53 17.54
N ALA A 298 2.72 9.62 17.84
CA ALA A 298 2.22 9.84 19.20
C ALA A 298 2.62 8.68 20.13
N PHE A 299 2.44 7.43 19.72
CA PHE A 299 2.84 6.27 20.53
C PHE A 299 4.36 6.17 20.68
N ALA A 300 5.12 6.41 19.61
CA ALA A 300 6.58 6.41 19.65
C ALA A 300 7.16 7.52 20.55
N LEU A 301 6.51 8.68 20.63
CA LEU A 301 7.00 9.81 21.44
C LEU A 301 6.43 9.86 22.86
N LEU A 302 5.27 9.25 23.12
CA LEU A 302 4.60 9.34 24.43
C LEU A 302 4.60 8.02 25.19
N ALA A 303 4.28 6.90 24.52
CA ALA A 303 4.20 5.59 25.16
C ALA A 303 5.58 4.94 25.30
N LEU A 304 6.33 4.88 24.20
CA LEU A 304 7.61 4.18 24.13
C LEU A 304 8.67 4.68 25.14
N PRO A 305 8.88 6.00 25.38
CA PRO A 305 9.84 6.45 26.37
C PRO A 305 9.52 5.93 27.77
N GLY A 306 8.24 5.95 28.15
CA GLY A 306 7.80 5.43 29.43
C GLY A 306 8.01 3.93 29.53
N ALA A 307 7.68 3.18 28.47
CA ALA A 307 7.91 1.74 28.42
C ALA A 307 9.39 1.39 28.59
N LEU A 308 10.30 2.07 27.88
CA LEU A 308 11.75 1.85 27.97
C LEU A 308 12.31 2.16 29.36
N VAL A 309 11.84 3.24 30.00
CA VAL A 309 12.34 3.69 31.31
C VAL A 309 11.78 2.87 32.48
N LEU A 310 10.70 2.12 32.29
CA LEU A 310 10.25 1.14 33.30
C LEU A 310 11.35 0.09 33.54
N PHE A 311 11.98 -0.37 32.46
CA PHE A 311 13.06 -1.36 32.51
C PHE A 311 14.42 -0.70 32.77
N GLY A 312 15.35 -1.47 33.34
CA GLY A 312 16.72 -1.00 33.63
C GLY A 312 17.62 -1.08 32.39
N ARG A 313 18.91 -0.75 32.56
CA ARG A 313 19.93 -0.87 31.50
C ARG A 313 20.11 -2.29 30.96
N TRP A 314 19.65 -3.30 31.72
CA TRP A 314 19.74 -4.72 31.36
C TRP A 314 19.04 -5.06 30.03
N ILE A 315 18.09 -4.23 29.57
CA ILE A 315 17.41 -4.45 28.29
C ILE A 315 18.37 -4.45 27.08
N PHE A 316 19.52 -3.78 27.21
CA PHE A 316 20.56 -3.77 26.18
C PHE A 316 21.55 -4.95 26.31
N TRP A 317 21.31 -5.91 27.21
CA TRP A 317 22.14 -7.10 27.33
C TRP A 317 22.17 -7.88 26.00
N PRO A 318 23.34 -8.34 25.53
CA PRO A 318 24.63 -8.48 26.23
C PRO A 318 25.56 -7.26 26.14
N ARG A 319 25.31 -6.30 25.25
CA ARG A 319 26.12 -5.08 25.10
C ARG A 319 25.49 -3.90 25.82
N VAL A 320 25.50 -4.00 27.15
CA VAL A 320 24.97 -2.94 28.00
C VAL A 320 25.85 -1.69 27.86
N PRO A 321 25.30 -0.54 27.43
CA PRO A 321 26.06 0.70 27.30
C PRO A 321 26.59 1.15 28.66
N LYS A 322 27.90 1.37 28.74
CA LYS A 322 28.63 1.85 29.92
C LYS A 322 29.26 3.21 29.62
N ASP A 323 29.36 4.07 30.62
CA ASP A 323 29.98 5.38 30.47
C ASP A 323 31.45 5.27 30.02
N GLY A 324 31.85 6.12 29.07
CA GLY A 324 33.25 6.25 28.60
C GLY A 324 33.71 5.34 27.45
N GLU A 325 32.87 4.48 26.86
CA GLU A 325 33.29 3.62 25.74
C GLU A 325 33.24 4.34 24.37
N PRO A 326 34.33 4.35 23.57
CA PRO A 326 34.32 4.93 22.23
C PRO A 326 33.54 4.07 21.23
N GLN A 327 32.64 4.69 20.47
CA GLN A 327 31.94 4.04 19.35
C GLN A 327 32.78 4.18 18.08
N HIS A 328 33.17 3.06 17.45
CA HIS A 328 33.85 3.08 16.13
C HIS A 328 33.04 2.26 15.13
N ALA A 329 32.61 2.88 14.04
CA ALA A 329 31.97 2.20 12.93
C ALA A 329 32.94 2.15 11.72
N ALA A 330 33.88 1.21 11.77
CA ALA A 330 34.96 1.05 10.79
C ALA A 330 34.49 0.86 9.33
N VAL A 331 33.23 0.44 9.10
CA VAL A 331 32.66 0.29 7.75
C VAL A 331 32.31 1.64 7.13
N TRP A 332 31.70 2.54 7.91
CA TRP A 332 31.27 3.86 7.41
C TRP A 332 32.43 4.82 7.19
N GLU A 333 33.52 4.64 7.93
CA GLU A 333 34.76 5.36 7.70
C GLU A 333 35.38 5.02 6.34
N LYS A 334 35.33 3.74 5.92
CA LYS A 334 35.79 3.33 4.58
C LYS A 334 34.93 3.93 3.46
N VAL A 335 33.61 3.92 3.61
CA VAL A 335 32.69 4.55 2.65
C VAL A 335 32.94 6.06 2.58
N GLY A 336 33.10 6.71 3.73
CA GLY A 336 33.46 8.13 3.80
C GLY A 336 34.79 8.45 3.13
N ASN A 337 35.80 7.60 3.29
CA ASN A 337 37.11 7.76 2.62
C ASN A 337 37.04 7.57 1.10
N LEU A 338 36.21 6.63 0.63
CA LEU A 338 35.95 6.45 -0.80
C LEU A 338 35.30 7.69 -1.40
N VAL A 339 34.25 8.21 -0.75
CA VAL A 339 33.56 9.43 -1.19
C VAL A 339 34.50 10.64 -1.13
N ARG A 340 35.34 10.76 -0.09
CA ARG A 340 36.32 11.83 0.06
C ARG A 340 37.31 11.87 -1.10
N SER A 341 37.84 10.72 -1.48
CA SER A 341 38.90 10.62 -2.50
C SER A 341 38.39 10.71 -3.94
N HIS A 342 37.14 10.29 -4.20
CA HIS A 342 36.61 10.17 -5.57
C HIS A 342 35.18 10.71 -5.74
N ALA A 343 34.82 11.78 -5.01
CA ALA A 343 33.45 12.31 -4.95
C ALA A 343 32.77 12.45 -6.33
N THR A 344 33.43 13.06 -7.32
CA THR A 344 32.83 13.31 -8.63
C THR A 344 32.63 12.04 -9.46
N ALA A 345 33.60 11.11 -9.42
CA ALA A 345 33.53 9.86 -10.16
C ALA A 345 32.44 8.95 -9.59
N VAL A 346 32.41 8.81 -8.26
CA VAL A 346 31.41 8.00 -7.57
C VAL A 346 30.00 8.57 -7.76
N MET A 347 29.82 9.89 -7.60
CA MET A 347 28.54 10.56 -7.86
C MET A 347 28.05 10.31 -9.29
N THR A 348 28.90 10.54 -10.29
CA THR A 348 28.53 10.38 -11.71
C THR A 348 28.20 8.92 -12.03
N ALA A 349 29.01 7.97 -11.56
CA ALA A 349 28.77 6.54 -11.78
C ALA A 349 27.45 6.09 -11.14
N SER A 350 27.18 6.47 -9.89
CA SER A 350 25.93 6.14 -9.21
C SER A 350 24.71 6.73 -9.92
N ILE A 351 24.77 8.01 -10.36
CA ILE A 351 23.67 8.62 -11.11
C ILE A 351 23.44 7.91 -12.45
N LEU A 352 24.51 7.54 -13.18
CA LEU A 352 24.37 6.79 -14.43
C LEU A 352 23.75 5.42 -14.22
N VAL A 353 24.12 4.70 -13.16
CA VAL A 353 23.50 3.41 -12.80
C VAL A 353 22.01 3.59 -12.49
N LEU A 354 21.65 4.63 -11.74
CA LEU A 354 20.25 4.93 -11.44
C LEU A 354 19.45 5.27 -12.71
N ILE A 355 20.01 6.09 -13.61
CA ILE A 355 19.37 6.41 -14.89
C ILE A 355 19.20 5.15 -15.73
N ALA A 356 20.24 4.31 -15.86
CA ALA A 356 20.18 3.05 -16.59
C ALA A 356 19.10 2.12 -16.01
N ALA A 357 19.03 1.99 -14.68
CA ALA A 357 17.97 1.25 -14.01
C ALA A 357 16.57 1.83 -14.34
N GLY A 358 16.42 3.16 -14.39
CA GLY A 358 15.16 3.80 -14.75
C GLY A 358 14.74 3.57 -16.20
N THR A 359 15.70 3.41 -17.14
CA THR A 359 15.37 3.13 -18.55
C THR A 359 14.68 1.77 -18.75
N LEU A 360 14.81 0.84 -17.81
CA LEU A 360 14.14 -0.47 -17.86
C LEU A 360 12.62 -0.35 -17.78
N LEU A 361 12.08 0.79 -17.36
CA LEU A 361 10.65 1.06 -17.33
C LEU A 361 10.05 1.24 -18.74
N PHE A 362 10.86 1.65 -19.73
CA PHE A 362 10.42 1.83 -21.12
C PHE A 362 10.16 0.46 -21.78
N GLY A 363 8.92 0.02 -21.73
CA GLY A 363 8.50 -1.31 -22.22
C GLY A 363 7.49 -2.01 -21.30
N SER A 364 7.24 -1.45 -20.11
CA SER A 364 6.19 -1.91 -19.22
C SER A 364 4.79 -1.63 -19.79
N ARG A 365 3.86 -2.56 -19.56
CA ARG A 365 2.42 -2.35 -19.75
C ARG A 365 1.81 -1.91 -18.41
N VAL A 366 0.83 -1.03 -18.44
CA VAL A 366 0.14 -0.51 -17.26
C VAL A 366 -1.35 -0.78 -17.38
N GLY A 367 -1.95 -1.26 -16.30
CA GLY A 367 -3.32 -1.75 -16.23
C GLY A 367 -3.32 -3.27 -16.18
N LEU A 368 -3.84 -3.84 -15.09
CA LEU A 368 -4.06 -5.28 -14.97
C LEU A 368 -5.48 -5.60 -15.41
N GLU A 369 -5.64 -6.69 -16.16
CA GLU A 369 -6.98 -7.26 -16.39
C GLU A 369 -7.50 -7.87 -15.08
N THR A 370 -8.82 -8.01 -14.93
CA THR A 370 -9.46 -8.53 -13.71
C THR A 370 -8.92 -9.93 -13.32
N SER A 371 -8.66 -10.78 -14.30
CA SER A 371 -8.06 -12.12 -14.13
C SER A 371 -6.62 -12.05 -13.61
N GLU A 372 -5.89 -10.99 -13.95
CA GLU A 372 -4.49 -10.77 -13.61
C GLU A 372 -4.31 -10.03 -12.28
N GLN A 373 -5.38 -9.75 -11.53
CA GLN A 373 -5.28 -9.08 -10.22
C GLN A 373 -4.86 -10.04 -9.10
N PHE A 374 -5.13 -11.34 -9.27
CA PHE A 374 -4.90 -12.37 -8.26
C PHE A 374 -3.54 -13.05 -8.43
N MET A 375 -2.87 -13.34 -7.31
CA MET A 375 -1.57 -14.03 -7.36
C MET A 375 -1.68 -15.51 -7.73
N ASP A 376 -2.77 -16.15 -7.31
CA ASP A 376 -3.20 -17.48 -7.74
C ASP A 376 -4.58 -17.36 -8.38
N THR A 377 -4.88 -18.12 -9.43
CA THR A 377 -6.16 -18.05 -10.15
C THR A 377 -7.31 -18.59 -9.29
N PRO A 378 -8.26 -17.74 -8.83
CA PRO A 378 -9.40 -18.23 -8.05
C PRO A 378 -10.41 -18.94 -8.95
N GLU A 379 -11.34 -19.68 -8.33
CA GLU A 379 -12.37 -20.44 -9.05
C GLU A 379 -13.17 -19.55 -10.01
N SER A 380 -13.58 -18.36 -9.56
CA SER A 380 -14.36 -17.41 -10.37
C SER A 380 -13.66 -17.01 -11.66
N ILE A 381 -12.34 -16.82 -11.65
CA ILE A 381 -11.56 -16.47 -12.85
C ILE A 381 -11.42 -17.69 -13.78
N SER A 382 -11.08 -18.86 -13.24
CA SER A 382 -10.99 -20.08 -14.07
C SER A 382 -12.32 -20.44 -14.75
N ALA A 383 -13.43 -20.16 -14.06
CA ALA A 383 -14.77 -20.35 -14.57
C ALA A 383 -15.16 -19.26 -15.60
N ALA A 384 -14.68 -18.02 -15.44
CA ALA A 384 -14.84 -16.97 -16.45
C ALA A 384 -14.12 -17.34 -17.76
N GLU A 385 -12.88 -17.85 -17.69
CA GLU A 385 -12.14 -18.31 -18.87
C GLU A 385 -12.83 -19.48 -19.58
N THR A 386 -13.45 -20.37 -18.80
CA THR A 386 -14.20 -21.51 -19.35
C THR A 386 -15.48 -21.02 -20.04
N LEU A 387 -16.19 -20.07 -19.42
CA LEU A 387 -17.37 -19.43 -19.99
C LEU A 387 -17.04 -18.76 -21.33
N GLU A 388 -15.98 -17.96 -21.38
CA GLU A 388 -15.54 -17.25 -22.58
C GLU A 388 -15.18 -18.23 -23.71
N ARG A 389 -14.44 -19.30 -23.39
CA ARG A 389 -14.01 -20.31 -24.37
C ARG A 389 -15.17 -21.12 -24.95
N GLU A 390 -16.10 -21.56 -24.12
CA GLU A 390 -17.15 -22.51 -24.53
C GLU A 390 -18.41 -21.82 -25.08
N PHE A 391 -18.71 -20.61 -24.61
CA PHE A 391 -19.91 -19.87 -25.02
C PHE A 391 -19.62 -18.72 -25.99
N GLN A 392 -18.35 -18.35 -26.22
CA GLN A 392 -17.99 -17.09 -26.92
C GLN A 392 -18.78 -15.90 -26.36
N ALA A 393 -19.16 -16.00 -25.10
CA ALA A 393 -19.88 -14.97 -24.38
C ALA A 393 -18.84 -14.20 -23.59
N ASP A 394 -18.88 -12.87 -23.72
CA ASP A 394 -18.06 -12.01 -22.88
C ASP A 394 -18.41 -12.32 -21.43
N ALA A 395 -17.44 -12.79 -20.64
CA ALA A 395 -17.63 -13.01 -19.21
C ALA A 395 -17.93 -11.71 -18.46
N THR A 396 -17.62 -10.56 -19.11
CA THR A 396 -17.83 -9.20 -18.61
C THR A 396 -18.45 -8.32 -19.70
N PRO A 397 -19.75 -8.48 -20.01
CA PRO A 397 -20.41 -7.69 -21.04
C PRO A 397 -20.42 -6.20 -20.68
N ALA A 398 -20.51 -5.34 -21.69
CA ALA A 398 -20.60 -3.89 -21.49
C ALA A 398 -21.97 -3.51 -20.95
N ASN A 399 -22.01 -2.60 -19.98
CA ASN A 399 -23.25 -2.04 -19.46
C ASN A 399 -23.49 -0.69 -20.14
N VAL A 400 -24.57 -0.58 -20.91
CA VAL A 400 -24.91 0.65 -21.63
C VAL A 400 -26.15 1.26 -21.01
N TRP A 401 -25.98 2.38 -20.30
CA TRP A 401 -27.11 3.13 -19.78
C TRP A 401 -27.66 4.06 -20.88
N ALA A 402 -28.88 3.78 -21.32
CA ALA A 402 -29.51 4.39 -22.48
C ALA A 402 -30.67 5.30 -22.10
N LYS A 403 -30.64 6.57 -22.55
CA LYS A 403 -31.79 7.47 -22.37
C LYS A 403 -33.00 7.09 -23.23
N ASP A 404 -32.74 6.48 -24.38
CA ASP A 404 -33.75 5.90 -25.27
C ASP A 404 -33.33 4.48 -25.66
N VAL A 405 -33.85 3.50 -24.92
CA VAL A 405 -33.54 2.07 -25.08
C VAL A 405 -33.79 1.58 -26.52
N ALA A 406 -34.84 2.07 -27.18
CA ALA A 406 -35.21 1.60 -28.51
C ALA A 406 -34.27 2.17 -29.59
N ALA A 407 -33.88 3.43 -29.47
CA ALA A 407 -32.89 4.04 -30.35
C ALA A 407 -31.51 3.44 -30.13
N THR A 408 -31.06 3.32 -28.88
CA THR A 408 -29.74 2.80 -28.53
C THR A 408 -29.59 1.32 -28.93
N THR A 409 -30.62 0.50 -28.78
CA THR A 409 -30.58 -0.90 -29.28
C THR A 409 -30.31 -0.96 -30.78
N LYS A 410 -30.90 -0.07 -31.59
CA LYS A 410 -30.63 -0.02 -33.05
C LYS A 410 -29.21 0.45 -33.35
N GLU A 411 -28.69 1.40 -32.59
CA GLU A 411 -27.30 1.86 -32.73
C GLU A 411 -26.32 0.73 -32.40
N ILE A 412 -26.58 -0.03 -31.32
CA ILE A 412 -25.78 -1.21 -30.93
C ILE A 412 -25.80 -2.28 -32.04
N GLU A 413 -26.97 -2.59 -32.59
CA GLU A 413 -27.10 -3.56 -33.70
C GLU A 413 -26.35 -3.09 -34.97
N GLN A 414 -26.35 -1.79 -35.26
CA GLN A 414 -25.60 -1.22 -36.39
C GLN A 414 -24.08 -1.32 -36.20
N LEU A 415 -23.61 -1.25 -34.94
CA LEU A 415 -22.21 -1.48 -34.58
C LEU A 415 -21.84 -2.98 -34.58
N GLY A 416 -22.78 -3.87 -34.92
CA GLY A 416 -22.56 -5.32 -34.91
C GLY A 416 -22.69 -5.96 -33.53
N GLY A 417 -23.19 -5.23 -32.53
CA GLY A 417 -23.42 -5.72 -31.19
C GLY A 417 -24.78 -6.38 -30.99
N ARG A 418 -24.92 -7.09 -29.86
CA ARG A 418 -26.16 -7.74 -29.44
C ARG A 418 -26.49 -7.36 -28.01
N VAL A 419 -27.74 -6.99 -27.78
CA VAL A 419 -28.30 -6.81 -26.43
C VAL A 419 -28.64 -8.19 -25.87
N MET A 420 -27.98 -8.58 -24.78
CA MET A 420 -28.19 -9.86 -24.11
C MET A 420 -29.38 -9.80 -23.15
N SER A 421 -29.48 -8.72 -22.38
CA SER A 421 -30.58 -8.46 -21.46
C SER A 421 -30.77 -6.95 -21.28
N THR A 422 -31.92 -6.58 -20.72
CA THR A 422 -32.26 -5.19 -20.42
C THR A 422 -32.85 -5.14 -19.02
N LYS A 423 -32.22 -4.36 -18.13
CA LYS A 423 -32.73 -4.05 -16.79
C LYS A 423 -33.08 -2.57 -16.78
N GLU A 424 -34.38 -2.28 -16.85
CA GLU A 424 -34.92 -0.92 -17.06
C GLU A 424 -34.31 -0.19 -18.26
N ASP A 425 -33.41 0.76 -18.02
CA ASP A 425 -32.71 1.58 -19.01
C ASP A 425 -31.24 1.19 -19.20
N VAL A 426 -30.78 0.13 -18.53
CA VAL A 426 -29.44 -0.43 -18.68
C VAL A 426 -29.48 -1.66 -19.58
N LEU A 427 -28.73 -1.60 -20.68
CA LEU A 427 -28.57 -2.63 -21.69
C LEU A 427 -27.28 -3.41 -21.43
N LEU A 428 -27.37 -4.73 -21.31
CA LEU A 428 -26.21 -5.60 -21.28
C LEU A 428 -25.82 -5.92 -22.73
N VAL A 429 -24.65 -5.51 -23.18
CA VAL A 429 -24.22 -5.55 -24.58
C VAL A 429 -22.97 -6.41 -24.75
N SER A 430 -22.96 -7.24 -25.78
CA SER A 430 -21.79 -8.01 -26.22
C SER A 430 -21.49 -7.75 -27.70
N GLY A 431 -20.21 -7.85 -28.08
CA GLY A 431 -19.74 -7.73 -29.46
C GLY A 431 -18.77 -6.56 -29.70
N PRO A 432 -19.22 -5.29 -29.69
CA PRO A 432 -18.38 -4.15 -29.99
C PRO A 432 -17.51 -3.79 -28.80
N SER A 433 -16.33 -3.24 -29.07
CA SER A 433 -15.43 -2.72 -28.04
C SER A 433 -16.02 -1.49 -27.33
N VAL A 434 -15.55 -1.20 -26.12
CA VAL A 434 -15.98 -0.01 -25.36
C VAL A 434 -15.73 1.28 -26.15
N ASP A 435 -14.62 1.37 -26.88
CA ASP A 435 -14.31 2.52 -27.72
C ASP A 435 -15.31 2.68 -28.88
N GLU A 436 -15.70 1.58 -29.52
CA GLU A 436 -16.72 1.59 -30.58
C GLU A 436 -18.10 1.97 -30.03
N LEU A 437 -18.47 1.48 -28.84
CA LEU A 437 -19.72 1.87 -28.17
C LEU A 437 -19.69 3.36 -27.79
N ARG A 438 -18.61 3.86 -27.18
CA ARG A 438 -18.50 5.28 -26.80
C ARG A 438 -18.49 6.22 -28.01
N ALA A 439 -17.91 5.80 -29.13
CA ALA A 439 -17.87 6.60 -30.35
C ALA A 439 -19.17 6.51 -31.17
N GLY A 440 -19.85 5.37 -31.14
CA GLY A 440 -21.02 5.09 -31.97
C GLY A 440 -22.37 5.45 -31.32
N LEU A 441 -22.44 5.52 -29.99
CA LEU A 441 -23.68 5.80 -29.27
C LEU A 441 -23.84 7.30 -29.01
N SER A 442 -25.02 7.83 -29.37
CA SER A 442 -25.28 9.27 -29.33
C SER A 442 -25.88 9.76 -28.01
N ASN A 443 -26.67 8.91 -27.35
CA ASN A 443 -27.43 9.24 -26.13
C ASN A 443 -27.35 8.12 -25.08
N ALA A 444 -26.20 7.50 -24.95
CA ALA A 444 -25.95 6.47 -23.95
C ALA A 444 -24.56 6.62 -23.33
N THR A 445 -24.42 6.16 -22.10
CA THR A 445 -23.13 6.08 -21.40
C THR A 445 -22.71 4.63 -21.24
N VAL A 446 -21.43 4.37 -21.44
CA VAL A 446 -20.87 3.01 -21.46
C VAL A 446 -20.07 2.75 -20.19
N GLY A 447 -20.44 1.68 -19.50
CA GLY A 447 -19.78 1.14 -18.31
C GLY A 447 -19.57 -0.36 -18.43
N GLY A 448 -19.37 -1.02 -17.28
CA GLY A 448 -18.95 -2.41 -17.20
C GLY A 448 -17.43 -2.56 -17.12
N PRO A 449 -16.92 -3.78 -16.85
CA PRO A 449 -15.55 -3.98 -16.36
C PRO A 449 -14.44 -3.46 -17.29
N GLU A 450 -14.59 -3.61 -18.61
CA GLU A 450 -13.61 -3.09 -19.57
C GLU A 450 -13.59 -1.55 -19.59
N ALA A 451 -14.78 -0.92 -19.53
CA ALA A 451 -14.88 0.54 -19.46
C ALA A 451 -14.34 1.08 -18.14
N GLU A 452 -14.58 0.38 -17.03
CA GLU A 452 -14.02 0.68 -15.72
C GLU A 452 -12.49 0.61 -15.73
N ASN A 453 -11.90 -0.42 -16.34
CA ASN A 453 -10.45 -0.55 -16.46
C ASN A 453 -9.83 0.60 -17.27
N GLN A 454 -10.42 0.93 -18.42
CA GLN A 454 -9.97 2.06 -19.25
C GLN A 454 -10.05 3.39 -18.50
N ASP A 455 -11.16 3.63 -17.80
CA ASP A 455 -11.37 4.85 -17.02
C ASP A 455 -10.42 4.92 -15.82
N ASN A 456 -10.15 3.80 -15.14
CA ASN A 456 -9.15 3.69 -14.07
C ASN A 456 -7.75 4.06 -14.57
N ILE A 457 -7.33 3.55 -15.73
CA ILE A 457 -6.04 3.89 -16.33
C ILE A 457 -5.97 5.39 -16.68
N ALA A 458 -7.05 5.96 -17.21
CA ALA A 458 -7.13 7.38 -17.54
C ALA A 458 -7.07 8.26 -16.27
N ALA A 459 -7.82 7.89 -15.24
CA ALA A 459 -7.82 8.56 -13.95
C ALA A 459 -6.46 8.49 -13.25
N ALA A 460 -5.82 7.32 -13.25
CA ALA A 460 -4.49 7.13 -12.68
C ALA A 460 -3.44 8.03 -13.35
N LYS A 461 -3.49 8.19 -14.69
CA LYS A 461 -2.61 9.14 -15.42
C LYS A 461 -2.84 10.57 -14.97
N ARG A 462 -4.11 10.99 -14.85
CA ARG A 462 -4.45 12.34 -14.34
C ARG A 462 -3.90 12.53 -12.93
N ASP A 463 -4.11 11.55 -12.05
CA ASP A 463 -3.69 11.64 -10.67
C ASP A 463 -2.17 11.72 -10.55
N GLN A 464 -1.42 10.96 -11.36
CA GLN A 464 0.04 11.09 -11.44
C GLN A 464 0.47 12.49 -11.88
N LEU A 465 -0.17 13.07 -12.89
CA LEU A 465 0.14 14.43 -13.39
C LEU A 465 -0.12 15.53 -12.35
N VAL A 466 -1.05 15.31 -11.42
CA VAL A 466 -1.39 16.29 -10.36
C VAL A 466 -0.59 16.04 -9.09
N VAL A 467 -0.59 14.79 -8.60
CA VAL A 467 -0.02 14.41 -7.30
C VAL A 467 1.50 14.44 -7.33
N PHE A 468 2.16 14.01 -8.40
CA PHE A 468 3.63 13.98 -8.46
C PHE A 468 4.27 15.37 -8.30
N PRO A 469 3.91 16.39 -9.11
CA PRO A 469 4.51 17.71 -8.97
C PRO A 469 4.09 18.39 -7.66
N LEU A 470 2.85 18.19 -7.21
CA LEU A 470 2.39 18.77 -5.94
C LEU A 470 3.16 18.21 -4.75
N LEU A 471 3.32 16.89 -4.68
CA LEU A 471 4.05 16.23 -3.60
C LEU A 471 5.52 16.68 -3.60
N ALA A 472 6.17 16.68 -4.76
CA ALA A 472 7.54 17.16 -4.91
C ALA A 472 7.69 18.62 -4.46
N LEU A 473 6.73 19.49 -4.81
CA LEU A 473 6.69 20.89 -4.37
C LEU A 473 6.51 20.99 -2.86
N LEU A 474 5.51 20.32 -2.28
CA LEU A 474 5.21 20.37 -0.84
C LEU A 474 6.41 19.90 -0.01
N VAL A 475 7.03 18.80 -0.41
CA VAL A 475 8.25 18.29 0.23
C VAL A 475 9.40 19.29 0.08
N THR A 476 9.59 19.87 -1.10
CA THR A 476 10.62 20.89 -1.33
C THR A 476 10.41 22.10 -0.42
N LEU A 477 9.17 22.58 -0.28
CA LEU A 477 8.81 23.69 0.61
C LEU A 477 9.04 23.35 2.08
N ALA A 478 8.60 22.17 2.53
CA ALA A 478 8.76 21.70 3.90
C ALA A 478 10.24 21.57 4.28
N LEU A 479 11.04 20.95 3.41
CA LEU A 479 12.48 20.85 3.59
C LEU A 479 13.17 22.21 3.49
N GLY A 480 12.70 23.10 2.61
CA GLY A 480 13.23 24.46 2.48
C GLY A 480 13.06 25.27 3.76
N PHE A 481 11.89 25.15 4.38
CA PHE A 481 11.62 25.75 5.68
C PHE A 481 12.49 25.15 6.79
N LEU A 482 12.60 23.82 6.84
CA LEU A 482 13.36 23.11 7.87
C LEU A 482 14.86 23.37 7.78
N LEU A 483 15.43 23.26 6.57
CA LEU A 483 16.85 23.40 6.31
C LEU A 483 17.28 24.86 6.16
N ARG A 484 16.33 25.79 5.95
CA ARG A 484 16.58 27.21 5.63
C ARG A 484 17.52 27.37 4.42
N SER A 485 17.30 26.54 3.40
CA SER A 485 18.08 26.46 2.16
C SER A 485 17.17 25.95 1.06
N TRP A 486 17.36 26.41 -0.18
CA TRP A 486 16.60 25.91 -1.34
C TRP A 486 17.39 24.91 -2.18
N VAL A 487 18.73 25.00 -2.17
CA VAL A 487 19.59 24.10 -2.94
C VAL A 487 19.49 22.66 -2.41
N ALA A 488 19.56 22.48 -1.09
CA ALA A 488 19.50 21.15 -0.48
C ALA A 488 18.17 20.42 -0.77
N PRO A 489 16.98 21.00 -0.51
CA PRO A 489 15.70 20.37 -0.83
C PRO A 489 15.55 19.97 -2.31
N LEU A 490 15.95 20.83 -3.24
CA LEU A 490 15.86 20.56 -4.68
C LEU A 490 16.69 19.35 -5.09
N ILE A 491 17.91 19.24 -4.56
CA ILE A 491 18.79 18.10 -4.79
C ILE A 491 18.17 16.84 -4.19
N MET A 492 17.72 16.90 -2.94
CA MET A 492 17.13 15.76 -2.23
C MET A 492 15.90 15.23 -2.98
N VAL A 493 14.97 16.10 -3.37
CA VAL A 493 13.77 15.71 -4.13
C VAL A 493 14.16 15.16 -5.50
N SER A 494 15.12 15.77 -6.20
CA SER A 494 15.59 15.25 -7.50
C SER A 494 16.17 13.84 -7.38
N THR A 495 16.96 13.57 -6.34
CA THR A 495 17.53 12.23 -6.10
C THR A 495 16.48 11.19 -5.74
N VAL A 496 15.44 11.58 -5.02
CA VAL A 496 14.32 10.69 -4.68
C VAL A 496 13.47 10.39 -5.93
N ILE A 497 13.20 11.39 -6.77
CA ILE A 497 12.52 11.18 -8.06
C ILE A 497 13.33 10.22 -8.94
N LEU A 498 14.65 10.40 -9.02
CA LEU A 498 15.51 9.48 -9.75
C LEU A 498 15.44 8.06 -9.17
N THR A 499 15.45 7.93 -7.84
CA THR A 499 15.31 6.65 -7.15
C THR A 499 13.98 5.96 -7.43
N TYR A 500 12.89 6.72 -7.49
CA TYR A 500 11.58 6.20 -7.86
C TYR A 500 11.60 5.57 -9.27
N PHE A 501 12.15 6.28 -10.27
CA PHE A 501 12.24 5.72 -11.62
C PHE A 501 13.14 4.48 -11.67
N SER A 502 14.28 4.51 -10.98
CA SER A 502 15.17 3.34 -10.87
C SER A 502 14.49 2.15 -10.20
N ALA A 503 13.72 2.39 -9.15
CA ALA A 503 12.97 1.36 -8.44
C ALA A 503 11.92 0.74 -9.35
N MET A 504 11.11 1.55 -10.03
CA MET A 504 10.10 1.08 -10.98
C MET A 504 10.72 0.23 -12.10
N GLY A 505 11.83 0.68 -12.69
CA GLY A 505 12.51 -0.05 -13.77
C GLY A 505 13.13 -1.38 -13.31
N LEU A 506 13.73 -1.43 -12.11
CA LEU A 506 14.26 -2.68 -11.55
C LEU A 506 13.15 -3.63 -11.11
N SER A 507 12.08 -3.10 -10.52
CA SER A 507 10.90 -3.87 -10.16
C SER A 507 10.24 -4.48 -11.38
N TRP A 508 10.20 -3.79 -12.51
CA TRP A 508 9.69 -4.35 -13.76
C TRP A 508 10.45 -5.62 -14.19
N LEU A 509 11.78 -5.65 -14.07
CA LEU A 509 12.55 -6.88 -14.33
C LEU A 509 12.16 -8.01 -13.39
N VAL A 510 11.97 -7.71 -12.10
CA VAL A 510 11.55 -8.69 -11.10
C VAL A 510 10.14 -9.20 -11.41
N PHE A 511 9.21 -8.32 -11.78
CA PHE A 511 7.85 -8.69 -12.17
C PHE A 511 7.84 -9.61 -13.37
N GLN A 512 8.60 -9.29 -14.42
CA GLN A 512 8.63 -10.08 -15.64
C GLN A 512 9.35 -11.43 -15.46
N HIS A 513 10.50 -11.47 -14.77
CA HIS A 513 11.36 -12.65 -14.73
C HIS A 513 11.14 -13.54 -13.51
N VAL A 514 10.80 -12.96 -12.36
CA VAL A 514 10.64 -13.69 -11.10
C VAL A 514 9.17 -14.07 -10.91
N PHE A 515 8.28 -13.09 -10.97
CA PHE A 515 6.86 -13.29 -10.69
C PHE A 515 6.00 -13.58 -11.93
N LYS A 516 6.55 -13.36 -13.13
CA LYS A 516 5.87 -13.51 -14.42
C LYS A 516 4.57 -12.70 -14.56
N PHE A 517 4.51 -11.54 -13.92
CA PHE A 517 3.40 -10.61 -14.10
C PHE A 517 3.45 -10.01 -15.51
N SER A 518 2.29 -9.90 -16.14
CA SER A 518 2.08 -9.40 -17.50
C SER A 518 2.13 -7.88 -17.59
N ALA A 519 1.63 -7.19 -16.55
CA ALA A 519 1.54 -5.74 -16.49
C ALA A 519 1.75 -5.19 -15.07
N ILE A 520 1.94 -3.88 -14.98
CA ILE A 520 1.99 -3.12 -13.73
C ILE A 520 0.58 -2.60 -13.43
N ALA A 521 0.07 -2.81 -12.21
CA ALA A 521 -1.21 -2.24 -11.79
C ALA A 521 -1.19 -0.71 -11.91
N GLU A 522 -2.30 -0.12 -12.33
CA GLU A 522 -2.47 1.32 -12.56
C GLU A 522 -2.28 2.17 -11.29
N THR A 523 -2.56 1.59 -10.11
CA THR A 523 -2.36 2.22 -8.81
C THR A 523 -0.91 2.17 -8.30
N THR A 524 -0.12 1.17 -8.73
CA THR A 524 1.25 0.93 -8.24
C THR A 524 2.17 2.16 -8.41
N PRO A 525 2.25 2.83 -9.58
CA PRO A 525 3.11 4.00 -9.74
C PRO A 525 2.76 5.14 -8.78
N LEU A 526 1.46 5.40 -8.59
CA LEU A 526 0.98 6.48 -7.71
C LEU A 526 1.38 6.22 -6.27
N TYR A 527 1.06 5.02 -5.75
CA TYR A 527 1.37 4.67 -4.36
C TYR A 527 2.87 4.57 -4.12
N ALA A 528 3.61 3.92 -5.02
CA ALA A 528 5.06 3.82 -4.91
C ALA A 528 5.73 5.21 -4.87
N PHE A 529 5.31 6.14 -5.71
CA PHE A 529 5.85 7.50 -5.69
C PHE A 529 5.55 8.20 -4.36
N VAL A 530 4.29 8.16 -3.91
CA VAL A 530 3.88 8.80 -2.66
C VAL A 530 4.64 8.23 -1.48
N PHE A 531 4.70 6.90 -1.33
CA PHE A 531 5.41 6.26 -0.22
C PHE A 531 6.92 6.48 -0.28
N LEU A 532 7.57 6.34 -1.44
CA LEU A 532 9.01 6.55 -1.56
C LEU A 532 9.40 8.00 -1.29
N VAL A 533 8.62 8.96 -1.77
CA VAL A 533 8.88 10.38 -1.52
C VAL A 533 8.58 10.75 -0.09
N ALA A 534 7.42 10.35 0.44
CA ALA A 534 7.02 10.66 1.80
C ALA A 534 8.00 10.07 2.83
N LEU A 535 8.32 8.78 2.72
CA LEU A 535 9.18 8.07 3.68
C LEU A 535 10.68 8.29 3.44
N GLY A 536 11.11 8.44 2.17
CA GLY A 536 12.53 8.62 1.83
C GLY A 536 13.10 9.98 2.29
N VAL A 537 12.24 10.98 2.46
CA VAL A 537 12.61 12.31 2.94
C VAL A 537 13.05 12.29 4.41
N ASP A 538 12.43 11.46 5.24
CA ASP A 538 12.64 11.44 6.69
C ASP A 538 14.11 11.18 7.05
N TYR A 539 14.69 10.15 6.46
CA TYR A 539 16.11 9.82 6.64
C TYR A 539 17.06 10.92 6.14
N ASN A 540 16.59 11.65 5.13
CA ASN A 540 17.32 12.70 4.44
C ASN A 540 17.43 13.94 5.35
N ILE A 541 16.36 14.21 6.10
CA ILE A 541 16.37 15.15 7.21
C ILE A 541 17.40 14.74 8.28
N PHE A 542 17.45 13.47 8.70
CA PHE A 542 18.37 13.03 9.75
C PHE A 542 19.85 13.23 9.40
N LEU A 543 20.27 12.76 8.23
CA LEU A 543 21.66 12.88 7.80
C LEU A 543 22.05 14.35 7.63
N ILE A 544 21.22 15.14 6.95
CA ILE A 544 21.54 16.54 6.63
C ILE A 544 21.48 17.44 7.86
N THR A 545 20.52 17.22 8.77
CA THR A 545 20.46 17.97 10.03
C THR A 545 21.71 17.70 10.86
N ARG A 546 22.13 16.44 10.96
CA ARG A 546 23.38 16.09 11.66
C ARG A 546 24.61 16.67 10.97
N ALA A 547 24.65 16.63 9.63
CA ALA A 547 25.73 17.24 8.87
C ALA A 547 25.80 18.76 9.08
N LYS A 548 24.65 19.43 9.20
CA LYS A 548 24.56 20.87 9.50
C LYS A 548 25.08 21.19 10.90
N GLU A 549 24.73 20.38 11.89
CA GLU A 549 25.25 20.49 13.27
C GLU A 549 26.78 20.31 13.34
N GLU A 550 27.34 19.34 12.62
CA GLU A 550 28.79 19.13 12.60
C GLU A 550 29.51 20.18 11.75
N ALA A 551 28.88 20.67 10.67
CA ALA A 551 29.46 21.68 9.77
C ALA A 551 29.78 23.00 10.47
N THR A 552 29.06 23.38 11.53
CA THR A 552 29.37 24.57 12.32
C THR A 552 30.68 24.46 13.10
N HIS A 553 31.18 23.24 13.33
CA HIS A 553 32.41 22.99 14.08
C HIS A 553 33.60 22.60 13.18
N VAL A 554 33.38 21.76 12.17
CA VAL A 554 34.46 21.19 11.33
C VAL A 554 34.37 21.58 9.85
N GLY A 555 33.40 22.41 9.47
CA GLY A 555 33.13 22.81 8.08
C GLY A 555 32.28 21.78 7.31
N THR A 556 31.63 22.22 6.23
CA THR A 556 30.60 21.43 5.52
C THR A 556 31.09 20.07 5.01
N ARG A 557 32.30 20.01 4.44
CA ARG A 557 32.86 18.79 3.84
C ARG A 557 33.20 17.73 4.89
N GLU A 558 33.83 18.12 5.99
CA GLU A 558 34.10 17.17 7.08
C GLU A 558 32.86 16.87 7.91
N GLY A 559 31.94 17.84 8.03
CA GLY A 559 30.68 17.70 8.74
C GLY A 559 29.82 16.57 8.16
N ILE A 560 29.70 16.47 6.83
CA ILE A 560 28.93 15.39 6.20
C ILE A 560 29.56 14.01 6.38
N LEU A 561 30.90 13.91 6.37
CA LEU A 561 31.60 12.64 6.58
C LEU A 561 31.49 12.18 8.04
N LYS A 562 31.57 13.11 8.99
CA LYS A 562 31.39 12.83 10.42
C LYS A 562 29.94 12.50 10.78
N ALA A 563 28.98 13.14 10.10
CA ALA A 563 27.58 12.74 10.19
C ALA A 563 27.39 11.32 9.65
N LEU A 564 27.92 11.01 8.46
CA LEU A 564 27.81 9.68 7.86
C LEU A 564 28.41 8.58 8.76
N SER A 565 29.58 8.81 9.38
CA SER A 565 30.22 7.82 10.24
C SER A 565 29.47 7.56 11.56
N SER A 566 28.78 8.57 12.09
CA SER A 566 28.00 8.46 13.33
C SER A 566 26.58 7.94 13.11
N THR A 567 25.91 8.33 12.03
CA THR A 567 24.50 7.99 11.80
C THR A 567 24.28 6.88 10.78
N GLY A 568 25.29 6.54 9.95
CA GLY A 568 25.16 5.60 8.84
C GLY A 568 24.63 4.23 9.27
N GLY A 569 25.13 3.69 10.38
CA GLY A 569 24.70 2.36 10.86
C GLY A 569 23.22 2.32 11.25
N VAL A 570 22.77 3.33 11.99
CA VAL A 570 21.37 3.43 12.44
C VAL A 570 20.45 3.66 11.25
N ILE A 571 20.82 4.57 10.34
CA ILE A 571 19.98 4.89 9.18
C ILE A 571 19.89 3.70 8.21
N THR A 572 20.99 2.97 7.99
CA THR A 572 20.94 1.78 7.14
C THR A 572 20.11 0.66 7.74
N SER A 573 20.25 0.41 9.05
CA SER A 573 19.39 -0.57 9.75
C SER A 573 17.92 -0.17 9.67
N ALA A 574 17.61 1.11 9.86
CA ALA A 574 16.26 1.64 9.75
C ALA A 574 15.68 1.50 8.33
N GLY A 575 16.43 1.87 7.30
CA GLY A 575 15.98 1.74 5.90
C GLY A 575 15.79 0.29 5.46
N ILE A 576 16.68 -0.63 5.86
CA ILE A 576 16.48 -2.07 5.62
C ILE A 576 15.22 -2.56 6.32
N LEU A 577 14.96 -2.09 7.54
CA LEU A 577 13.75 -2.45 8.28
C LEU A 577 12.49 -1.96 7.58
N LEU A 578 12.45 -0.68 7.20
CA LEU A 578 11.31 -0.10 6.49
C LEU A 578 11.06 -0.82 5.18
N ALA A 579 12.10 -1.06 4.37
CA ALA A 579 11.99 -1.83 3.14
C ALA A 579 11.38 -3.21 3.41
N SER A 580 11.90 -3.95 4.39
CA SER A 580 11.44 -5.30 4.71
C SER A 580 9.99 -5.34 5.19
N VAL A 581 9.53 -4.31 5.90
CA VAL A 581 8.12 -4.18 6.32
C VAL A 581 7.22 -4.01 5.10
N PHE A 582 7.59 -3.17 4.14
CA PHE A 582 6.83 -3.03 2.89
C PHE A 582 6.84 -4.29 2.03
N ALA A 583 7.92 -5.06 2.05
CA ALA A 583 7.96 -6.36 1.39
C ALA A 583 6.92 -7.36 1.94
N ALA A 584 6.46 -7.18 3.19
CA ALA A 584 5.42 -8.02 3.77
C ALA A 584 4.06 -7.87 3.06
N LEU A 585 3.81 -6.77 2.34
CA LEU A 585 2.61 -6.63 1.50
C LEU A 585 2.53 -7.70 0.41
N GLY A 586 3.67 -8.25 -0.03
CA GLY A 586 3.70 -9.38 -0.97
C GLY A 586 3.20 -10.71 -0.40
N VAL A 587 2.86 -10.76 0.90
CA VAL A 587 2.17 -11.91 1.51
C VAL A 587 0.69 -11.91 1.16
N LEU A 588 0.14 -10.75 0.79
CA LEU A 588 -1.26 -10.65 0.39
C LEU A 588 -1.43 -11.25 -1.02
N PRO A 589 -2.48 -12.04 -1.29
CA PRO A 589 -2.67 -12.73 -2.57
C PRO A 589 -3.08 -11.82 -3.75
N LEU A 590 -2.71 -10.54 -3.73
CA LEU A 590 -3.04 -9.57 -4.76
C LEU A 590 -1.79 -9.00 -5.42
N ILE A 591 -1.78 -9.02 -6.75
CA ILE A 591 -0.65 -8.59 -7.56
C ILE A 591 -0.35 -7.10 -7.33
N ALA A 592 -1.36 -6.24 -7.26
CA ALA A 592 -1.15 -4.80 -7.02
C ALA A 592 -0.42 -4.51 -5.69
N LEU A 593 -0.79 -5.20 -4.60
CA LEU A 593 -0.16 -5.03 -3.29
C LEU A 593 1.25 -5.60 -3.25
N ALA A 594 1.47 -6.76 -3.87
CA ALA A 594 2.79 -7.34 -4.03
C ALA A 594 3.72 -6.44 -4.85
N GLN A 595 3.22 -5.89 -5.96
CA GLN A 595 3.96 -4.95 -6.80
C GLN A 595 4.36 -3.70 -6.01
N MET A 596 3.41 -3.08 -5.32
CA MET A 596 3.69 -1.94 -4.44
C MET A 596 4.75 -2.27 -3.39
N GLY A 597 4.63 -3.41 -2.71
CA GLY A 597 5.60 -3.86 -1.71
C GLY A 597 7.02 -4.02 -2.28
N VAL A 598 7.14 -4.62 -3.47
CA VAL A 598 8.43 -4.82 -4.15
C VAL A 598 9.03 -3.50 -4.63
N VAL A 599 8.24 -2.60 -5.24
CA VAL A 599 8.74 -1.29 -5.69
C VAL A 599 9.24 -0.47 -4.51
N ILE A 600 8.46 -0.41 -3.42
CA ILE A 600 8.86 0.35 -2.23
C ILE A 600 10.08 -0.30 -1.57
N PHE A 601 10.14 -1.63 -1.47
CA PHE A 601 11.32 -2.35 -0.97
C PHE A 601 12.58 -1.98 -1.74
N ILE A 602 12.56 -2.09 -3.07
CA ILE A 602 13.71 -1.76 -3.92
C ILE A 602 14.06 -0.28 -3.81
N GLY A 603 13.06 0.61 -3.87
CA GLY A 603 13.29 2.06 -3.81
C GLY A 603 13.88 2.52 -2.48
N VAL A 604 13.38 2.02 -1.34
CA VAL A 604 13.93 2.34 -0.02
C VAL A 604 15.37 1.81 0.12
N LEU A 605 15.67 0.61 -0.40
CA LEU A 605 17.04 0.08 -0.38
C LEU A 605 17.99 0.91 -1.24
N ILE A 606 17.59 1.30 -2.46
CA ILE A 606 18.39 2.16 -3.32
C ILE A 606 18.64 3.51 -2.65
N ASP A 607 17.59 4.12 -2.11
CA ASP A 607 17.70 5.40 -1.41
C ASP A 607 18.68 5.29 -0.23
N THR A 608 18.50 4.26 0.60
CA THR A 608 19.27 4.07 1.84
C THR A 608 20.73 3.69 1.57
N LEU A 609 20.98 2.75 0.66
CA LEU A 609 22.30 2.14 0.48
C LEU A 609 23.15 2.80 -0.59
N LEU A 610 22.54 3.51 -1.53
CA LEU A 610 23.26 4.16 -2.64
C LEU A 610 23.09 5.68 -2.58
N VAL A 611 21.86 6.18 -2.57
CA VAL A 611 21.65 7.64 -2.67
C VAL A 611 22.16 8.34 -1.42
N ARG A 612 21.77 7.86 -0.26
CA ARG A 612 22.04 8.49 1.03
C ARG A 612 23.48 8.34 1.52
N THR A 613 24.06 7.17 1.36
CA THR A 613 25.40 6.85 1.88
C THR A 613 26.50 7.27 0.92
N VAL A 614 26.18 7.40 -0.38
CA VAL A 614 27.17 7.65 -1.43
C VAL A 614 26.86 8.92 -2.21
N VAL A 615 25.71 9.00 -2.89
CA VAL A 615 25.40 10.12 -3.80
C VAL A 615 25.29 11.44 -3.05
N MET A 616 24.55 11.48 -1.94
CA MET A 616 24.29 12.70 -1.18
C MET A 616 25.56 13.26 -0.55
N PRO A 617 26.39 12.48 0.17
CA PRO A 617 27.70 12.94 0.65
C PRO A 617 28.60 13.42 -0.49
N ALA A 618 28.61 12.74 -1.64
CA ALA A 618 29.43 13.15 -2.78
C ALA A 618 28.99 14.50 -3.37
N ILE A 619 27.67 14.75 -3.45
CA ILE A 619 27.12 16.03 -3.89
C ILE A 619 27.50 17.15 -2.90
N VAL A 620 27.34 16.92 -1.59
CA VAL A 620 27.72 17.90 -0.55
C VAL A 620 29.22 18.18 -0.59
N MET A 621 30.06 17.16 -0.78
CA MET A 621 31.51 17.32 -0.93
C MET A 621 31.88 18.22 -2.12
N LYS A 622 31.16 18.06 -3.24
CA LYS A 622 31.35 18.86 -4.46
C LYS A 622 30.87 20.31 -4.28
N LEU A 623 29.65 20.51 -3.77
CA LEU A 623 29.02 21.83 -3.65
C LEU A 623 29.57 22.67 -2.49
N GLY A 624 30.08 22.03 -1.44
CA GLY A 624 30.53 22.71 -0.22
C GLY A 624 29.42 23.59 0.37
N ASP A 625 29.76 24.81 0.80
CA ASP A 625 28.82 25.71 1.47
C ASP A 625 27.66 26.19 0.59
N THR A 626 27.77 26.03 -0.74
CA THR A 626 26.67 26.31 -1.68
C THR A 626 25.47 25.41 -1.42
N PHE A 627 25.68 24.22 -0.83
CA PHE A 627 24.61 23.31 -0.46
C PHE A 627 23.64 23.92 0.56
N TRP A 628 24.11 24.86 1.39
CA TRP A 628 23.30 25.52 2.43
C TRP A 628 22.64 26.82 1.97
N LYS A 629 22.75 27.17 0.68
CA LYS A 629 22.16 28.41 0.15
C LYS A 629 20.68 28.29 -0.16
#